data_AF-A0A7C1RVP1-F1
#
_entry.id   AF-A0A7C1RVP1-F1
#
_cell.length_a   1.000
_cell.length_b   1.000
_cell.length_c   1.000
_cell.angle_alpha   90.00
_cell.angle_beta   90.00
_cell.angle_gamma   90.00
#
_symmetry.space_group_name_H-M   'P 1'
#
loop_
_entity.id
_entity.type
_entity.pdbx_description
1 polymer ?
#
loop_
_entity_poly.entity_id
_entity_poly.type
_entity_poly.pdbx_seq_one_letter_code
_entity_poly.pdbx_strand_id
1 'polypeptide(L)'
;MSIFIKNRFARANKFRRREWIHYTHPRVAWTYAKKREYTEGRKISIRTFIRTFYKSRENVNRIKKKFGARVYVVGIRSNYRYREGIGEVKVNINNVDEIQKIEYTYCSLFARAIYVNILLQGERVLWRIKRLLKK
;
A
#
# COMPACT_ATOMS: atom_id res chain seq x y z
N MET A 1 3.84 1.18 3.89
CA MET A 1 3.66 1.28 2.42
C MET A 1 4.84 0.57 1.77
N SER A 2 4.75 -0.75 1.59
CA SER A 2 5.77 -1.53 0.88
C SER A 2 5.14 -2.14 -0.37
N ILE A 3 4.97 -1.29 -1.39
CA ILE A 3 5.06 -1.73 -2.79
C ILE A 3 6.08 -0.78 -3.42
N PHE A 4 7.34 -0.97 -3.02
CA PHE A 4 8.49 -0.34 -3.66
C PHE A 4 8.90 -1.17 -4.87
N ILE A 5 8.09 -1.17 -5.92
CA ILE A 5 8.57 -1.58 -7.25
C ILE A 5 9.17 -0.34 -7.90
N LYS A 6 10.30 0.12 -7.36
CA LYS A 6 11.19 1.07 -8.06
C LYS A 6 12.00 0.26 -9.06
N ASN A 7 11.71 0.43 -10.36
CA ASN A 7 12.58 0.24 -11.54
C ASN A 7 13.83 -0.67 -11.37
N ARG A 8 13.69 -1.87 -10.81
CA ARG A 8 14.82 -2.82 -10.62
C ARG A 8 14.92 -3.85 -11.75
N PHE A 9 14.10 -3.71 -12.79
CA PHE A 9 13.96 -4.65 -13.92
C PHE A 9 14.94 -4.42 -15.06
N ALA A 10 15.38 -3.18 -15.30
CA ALA A 10 16.20 -2.84 -16.47
C ALA A 10 17.61 -3.47 -16.45
N ARG A 11 18.10 -3.93 -15.29
CA ARG A 11 19.49 -4.38 -15.10
C ARG A 11 19.75 -5.89 -15.09
N ALA A 12 18.73 -6.75 -15.26
CA ALA A 12 18.93 -8.19 -14.98
C ALA A 12 18.22 -9.11 -15.98
N ASN A 13 18.89 -9.39 -17.09
CA ASN A 13 18.39 -10.27 -18.14
C ASN A 13 18.73 -11.77 -17.91
N LYS A 14 19.33 -12.15 -16.76
CA LYS A 14 19.95 -13.48 -16.57
C LYS A 14 19.24 -14.48 -15.64
N PHE A 15 18.22 -14.09 -14.84
CA PHE A 15 17.57 -15.02 -13.88
C PHE A 15 16.04 -14.89 -13.86
N ARG A 16 15.32 -16.02 -13.72
CA ARG A 16 13.88 -16.05 -13.36
C ARG A 16 13.74 -15.41 -11.97
N ARG A 17 13.14 -14.21 -11.90
CA ARG A 17 12.96 -13.50 -10.62
C ARG A 17 11.58 -13.77 -10.03
N ARG A 18 11.57 -14.05 -8.73
CA ARG A 18 10.38 -14.06 -7.88
C ARG A 18 10.23 -12.70 -7.23
N GLU A 19 9.12 -12.03 -7.50
CA GLU A 19 8.76 -10.72 -6.98
C GLU A 19 7.55 -10.87 -6.08
N TRP A 20 7.62 -10.28 -4.89
CA TRP A 20 6.56 -10.34 -3.89
C TRP A 20 5.84 -9.00 -3.83
N ILE A 21 4.52 -9.05 -3.95
CA ILE A 21 3.64 -7.89 -3.88
C ILE A 21 2.74 -8.06 -2.67
N HIS A 22 2.91 -7.15 -1.72
CA HIS A 22 2.01 -7.08 -0.58
C HIS A 22 0.91 -6.04 -0.85
N TYR A 23 -0.29 -6.53 -1.12
CA TYR A 23 -1.46 -5.68 -1.20
C TYR A 23 -1.98 -5.38 0.21
N THR A 24 -1.95 -4.09 0.56
CA THR A 24 -2.61 -3.54 1.74
C THR A 24 -3.75 -2.64 1.28
N HIS A 25 -4.92 -2.78 1.90
CA HIS A 25 -6.06 -1.91 1.63
C HIS A 25 -5.67 -0.43 1.78
N PRO A 26 -6.03 0.45 0.82
CA PRO A 26 -5.45 1.79 0.72
C PRO A 26 -5.74 2.67 1.95
N ARG A 27 -6.92 2.52 2.57
CA ARG A 27 -7.25 3.20 3.84
C ARG A 27 -6.24 2.88 4.95
N VAL A 28 -5.85 1.61 5.07
CA VAL A 28 -4.96 1.11 6.12
C VAL A 28 -3.51 1.51 5.80
N ALA A 29 -3.12 1.40 4.53
CA ALA A 29 -1.84 1.87 4.05
C ALA A 29 -1.63 3.37 4.32
N TRP A 30 -2.67 4.18 4.16
CA TRP A 30 -2.64 5.61 4.48
C TRP A 30 -2.51 5.86 5.99
N THR A 31 -3.27 5.14 6.84
CA THR A 31 -3.11 5.22 8.29
C THR A 31 -1.67 4.92 8.71
N TYR A 32 -1.03 3.90 8.13
CA TYR A 32 0.38 3.63 8.40
C TYR A 32 1.29 4.75 7.92
N ALA A 33 1.05 5.33 6.74
CA ALA A 33 1.83 6.47 6.26
C ALA A 33 1.75 7.65 7.24
N LYS A 34 0.56 7.96 7.78
CA LYS A 34 0.37 9.03 8.77
C LYS A 34 0.98 8.72 10.14
N LYS A 35 0.98 7.46 10.56
CA LYS A 35 1.69 7.03 11.77
C LYS A 35 3.19 7.22 11.61
N ARG A 36 3.76 6.82 10.48
CA ARG A 36 5.19 7.02 10.16
C ARG A 36 5.57 8.49 10.00
N GLU A 37 4.67 9.32 9.50
CA GLU A 37 4.89 10.77 9.50
C GLU A 37 5.06 11.31 10.92
N TYR A 38 4.28 10.80 11.88
CA TYR A 38 4.35 11.20 13.28
C TYR A 38 5.58 10.64 14.00
N THR A 39 5.92 9.36 13.78
CA THR A 39 7.00 8.67 14.50
C THR A 39 8.37 8.82 13.84
N GLU A 40 8.42 8.87 12.51
CA GLU A 40 9.66 8.88 11.70
C GLU A 40 9.87 10.20 10.94
N GLY A 41 8.93 11.17 11.01
CA GLY A 41 9.01 12.44 10.27
C GLY A 41 8.83 12.32 8.75
N ARG A 42 8.53 11.12 8.23
CA ARG A 42 8.37 10.85 6.79
C ARG A 42 7.05 11.38 6.26
N LYS A 43 7.04 12.64 5.81
CA LYS A 43 5.87 13.28 5.19
C LYS A 43 5.61 12.74 3.79
N ILE A 44 4.34 12.42 3.52
CA ILE A 44 3.85 12.09 2.17
C ILE A 44 2.52 12.81 1.95
N SER A 45 2.39 13.50 0.82
CA SER A 45 1.12 14.16 0.47
C SER A 45 0.06 13.12 0.05
N ILE A 46 -1.22 13.43 0.25
CA ILE A 46 -2.33 12.58 -0.21
C ILE A 46 -2.21 12.32 -1.72
N ARG A 47 -1.92 13.36 -2.51
CA ARG A 47 -1.75 13.24 -3.97
C ARG A 47 -0.63 12.27 -4.32
N THR A 48 0.51 12.37 -3.64
CA THR A 48 1.65 11.45 -3.84
C THR A 48 1.28 10.03 -3.45
N PHE A 49 0.56 9.83 -2.36
CA PHE A 49 0.10 8.52 -1.92
C PHE A 49 -0.82 7.86 -2.95
N ILE A 50 -1.86 8.57 -3.39
CA ILE A 50 -2.83 8.06 -4.37
C ILE A 50 -2.14 7.75 -5.70
N ARG A 51 -1.30 8.67 -6.20
CA ARG A 51 -0.53 8.46 -7.43
C ARG A 51 0.37 7.22 -7.32
N THR A 52 1.06 7.04 -6.19
CA THR A 52 1.94 5.88 -5.97
C THR A 52 1.14 4.58 -5.87
N PHE A 53 -0.07 4.62 -5.29
CA PHE A 53 -0.97 3.47 -5.24
C PHE A 53 -1.38 3.00 -6.64
N TYR A 54 -1.86 3.89 -7.51
CA TYR A 54 -2.24 3.48 -8.87
C TYR A 54 -1.03 3.08 -9.72
N LYS A 55 0.06 3.86 -9.65
CA LYS A 55 1.26 3.60 -10.44
C LYS A 55 1.94 2.28 -10.06
N SER A 56 1.88 1.87 -8.79
CA SER A 56 2.43 0.58 -8.38
C SER A 56 1.68 -0.59 -9.02
N ARG A 57 0.35 -0.52 -9.10
CA ARG A 57 -0.49 -1.52 -9.78
C ARG A 57 -0.19 -1.58 -11.28
N GLU A 58 -0.14 -0.43 -11.93
CA GLU A 58 0.19 -0.32 -13.36
C GLU A 58 1.58 -0.90 -13.67
N ASN A 59 2.57 -0.60 -12.83
CA ASN A 59 3.92 -1.11 -13.00
C ASN A 59 3.96 -2.65 -13.00
N VAL A 60 3.24 -3.30 -12.08
CA VAL A 60 3.19 -4.76 -11.99
C VAL A 60 2.60 -5.35 -13.26
N ASN A 61 1.46 -4.83 -13.69
CA ASN A 61 0.80 -5.27 -14.92
C ASN A 61 1.72 -5.07 -16.13
N ARG A 62 2.43 -3.94 -16.20
CA ARG A 62 3.42 -3.66 -17.26
C ARG A 62 4.60 -4.63 -17.22
N ILE A 63 5.10 -4.96 -16.04
CA ILE A 63 6.20 -5.93 -15.85
C ILE A 63 5.76 -7.32 -16.31
N LYS A 64 4.58 -7.77 -15.88
CA LYS A 64 4.06 -9.10 -16.25
C LYS A 64 3.76 -9.19 -17.73
N LYS A 65 3.22 -8.13 -18.34
CA LYS A 65 3.05 -8.02 -19.81
C LYS A 65 4.39 -8.05 -20.56
N LYS A 66 5.41 -7.36 -20.06
CA LYS A 66 6.73 -7.27 -20.73
C LYS A 66 7.56 -8.55 -20.62
N PHE A 67 7.52 -9.23 -19.48
CA PHE A 67 8.43 -10.34 -19.18
C PHE A 67 7.73 -11.71 -19.06
N GLY A 68 6.41 -11.75 -19.06
CA GLY A 68 5.61 -12.98 -19.09
C GLY A 68 5.99 -13.98 -18.00
N ALA A 69 6.31 -15.20 -18.42
CA ALA A 69 6.70 -16.30 -17.53
C ALA A 69 8.10 -16.14 -16.87
N ARG A 70 8.90 -15.15 -17.28
CA ARG A 70 10.23 -14.87 -16.69
C ARG A 70 10.13 -14.16 -15.34
N VAL A 71 8.98 -13.56 -15.04
CA VAL A 71 8.72 -12.90 -13.75
C VAL A 71 7.58 -13.62 -13.04
N TYR A 72 7.88 -14.06 -11.84
CA TYR A 72 6.94 -14.76 -10.98
C TYR A 72 6.44 -13.80 -9.91
N VAL A 73 5.17 -13.47 -9.94
CA VAL A 73 4.59 -12.46 -9.06
C VAL A 73 3.75 -13.16 -7.99
N VAL A 74 4.11 -12.98 -6.73
CA VAL A 74 3.32 -13.48 -5.60
C VAL A 74 2.54 -12.32 -4.99
N GLY A 75 1.22 -12.43 -5.01
CA GLY A 75 0.30 -11.49 -4.39
C GLY A 75 -0.09 -11.93 -3.00
N ILE A 76 0.08 -11.05 -2.02
CA ILE A 76 -0.37 -11.29 -0.65
C ILE A 76 -1.41 -10.22 -0.32
N ARG A 77 -2.65 -10.62 -0.03
CA ARG A 77 -3.71 -9.76 0.46
C ARG A 77 -3.83 -9.95 1.96
N SER A 78 -3.50 -8.92 2.73
CA SER A 78 -3.77 -8.94 4.17
C SER A 78 -5.24 -8.70 4.46
N ASN A 79 -5.79 -9.44 5.42
CA ASN A 79 -7.10 -9.14 5.97
C ASN A 79 -6.95 -7.92 6.88
N TYR A 80 -7.61 -6.82 6.54
CA TYR A 80 -7.53 -5.58 7.32
C TYR A 80 -8.74 -5.35 8.23
N ARG A 81 -9.78 -6.19 8.11
CA ARG A 81 -10.97 -6.11 8.96
C ARG A 81 -10.74 -6.81 10.29
N TYR A 82 -9.96 -7.89 10.29
CA TYR A 82 -9.55 -8.62 11.48
C TYR A 82 -8.09 -8.27 11.78
N ARG A 83 -7.76 -8.04 13.06
CA ARG A 83 -6.45 -7.52 13.49
C ARG A 83 -5.27 -8.48 13.20
N GLU A 84 -5.55 -9.68 12.71
CA GLU A 84 -4.56 -10.74 12.45
C GLU A 84 -4.87 -11.46 11.13
N GLY A 85 -3.82 -11.76 10.35
CA GLY A 85 -3.89 -12.73 9.25
C GLY A 85 -3.46 -12.22 7.86
N ILE A 86 -2.60 -13.01 7.22
CA ILE A 86 -2.56 -13.09 5.76
C ILE A 86 -3.93 -13.62 5.33
N GLY A 87 -4.69 -12.81 4.58
CA GLY A 87 -6.03 -13.19 4.15
C GLY A 87 -5.98 -14.16 2.99
N GLU A 88 -5.20 -13.83 1.95
CA GLU A 88 -5.11 -14.63 0.73
C GLU A 88 -3.71 -14.49 0.12
N VAL A 89 -3.13 -15.60 -0.32
CA VAL A 89 -1.89 -15.61 -1.10
C VAL A 89 -2.21 -16.18 -2.47
N LYS A 90 -2.00 -15.37 -3.51
CA LYS A 90 -2.09 -15.79 -4.91
C LYS A 90 -0.71 -15.84 -5.51
N VAL A 91 -0.40 -16.97 -6.13
CA VAL A 91 0.93 -17.25 -6.63
C VAL A 91 0.92 -17.16 -8.15
N ASN A 92 1.96 -16.54 -8.72
CA ASN A 92 2.13 -16.32 -10.16
C ASN A 92 0.95 -15.59 -10.85
N ILE A 93 0.46 -14.53 -10.23
CA ILE A 93 -0.63 -13.73 -10.79
C ILE A 93 -0.21 -13.07 -12.12
N ASN A 94 -1.15 -12.97 -13.06
CA ASN A 94 -0.92 -12.27 -14.33
C ASN A 94 -1.29 -10.78 -14.26
N ASN A 95 -2.29 -10.46 -13.43
CA ASN A 95 -2.74 -9.10 -13.15
C ASN A 95 -2.92 -8.89 -11.63
N VAL A 96 -2.57 -7.71 -11.13
CA VAL A 96 -2.85 -7.29 -9.74
C VAL A 96 -4.34 -7.37 -9.39
N ASP A 97 -5.22 -7.18 -10.37
CA ASP A 97 -6.67 -7.27 -10.19
C ASP A 97 -7.14 -8.67 -9.80
N GLU A 98 -6.34 -9.71 -10.05
CA GLU A 98 -6.61 -11.07 -9.58
C GLU A 98 -6.56 -11.17 -8.05
N ILE A 99 -5.74 -10.35 -7.39
CA ILE A 99 -5.66 -10.29 -5.92
C ILE A 99 -6.82 -9.46 -5.37
N GLN A 100 -7.08 -8.32 -6.01
CA GLN A 100 -8.07 -7.36 -5.56
C GLN A 100 -8.41 -6.39 -6.68
N LYS A 101 -9.69 -6.33 -7.06
CA LYS A 101 -10.21 -5.29 -7.96
C LYS A 101 -10.12 -3.90 -7.30
N ILE A 102 -9.89 -2.87 -8.11
CA ILE A 102 -9.85 -1.48 -7.64
C ILE A 102 -11.26 -1.09 -7.17
N GLU A 103 -11.42 -0.91 -5.86
CA GLU A 103 -12.69 -0.46 -5.25
C GLU A 103 -12.82 1.07 -5.19
N TYR A 104 -11.72 1.80 -5.44
CA TYR A 104 -11.67 3.24 -5.23
C TYR A 104 -11.36 4.00 -6.52
N THR A 105 -12.11 5.08 -6.75
CA THR A 105 -11.73 6.14 -7.68
C THR A 105 -10.76 7.09 -7.00
N TYR A 106 -10.11 7.96 -7.77
CA TYR A 106 -9.24 8.98 -7.20
C TYR A 106 -9.99 9.83 -6.16
N CYS A 107 -11.19 10.30 -6.49
CA CYS A 107 -12.03 11.12 -5.62
C CYS A 107 -12.43 10.38 -4.34
N SER A 108 -12.89 9.13 -4.44
CA SER A 108 -13.32 8.38 -3.26
C SER A 108 -12.14 8.06 -2.33
N LEU A 109 -10.96 7.75 -2.91
CA LEU A 109 -9.76 7.53 -2.11
C LEU A 109 -9.25 8.83 -1.47
N PHE A 110 -9.33 9.96 -2.18
CA PHE A 110 -8.95 11.27 -1.69
C PHE A 110 -9.82 11.70 -0.51
N ALA A 111 -11.14 11.61 -0.64
CA ALA A 111 -12.09 11.88 0.44
C ALA A 111 -11.82 10.99 1.66
N ARG A 112 -11.55 9.69 1.45
CA ARG A 112 -11.24 8.77 2.54
C ARG A 112 -9.91 9.10 3.23
N ALA A 113 -8.90 9.54 2.48
CA ALA A 113 -7.61 9.95 3.03
C ALA A 113 -7.73 11.23 3.89
N ILE A 114 -8.56 12.19 3.47
CA ILE A 114 -8.88 13.37 4.28
C ILE A 114 -9.56 12.95 5.57
N TYR A 115 -10.59 12.10 5.47
CA TYR A 115 -11.32 11.64 6.65
C TYR A 115 -10.39 10.97 7.68
N VAL A 116 -9.45 10.14 7.23
CA VAL A 116 -8.44 9.55 8.12
C VAL A 116 -7.53 10.59 8.76
N ASN A 117 -7.16 11.67 8.06
CA ASN A 117 -6.36 12.75 8.65
C ASN A 117 -7.12 13.43 9.81
N ILE A 118 -8.41 13.72 9.61
CA ILE A 118 -9.26 14.34 10.63
C ILE A 118 -9.36 13.44 11.87
N LEU A 119 -9.64 12.15 11.67
CA LEU A 119 -9.70 11.18 12.78
C LEU A 119 -8.38 11.11 13.56
N LEU A 120 -7.24 11.06 12.85
CA LEU A 120 -5.93 11.00 13.50
C LEU A 120 -5.57 12.27 14.24
N GLN A 121 -6.08 13.44 13.83
CA GLN A 121 -5.92 14.67 14.62
C GLN A 121 -6.65 14.55 15.96
N GLY A 122 -7.88 14.03 15.98
CA GLY A 122 -8.64 13.77 17.20
C GLY A 122 -7.93 12.78 18.15
N GLU A 123 -7.42 11.66 17.62
CA GLU A 123 -6.66 10.69 18.43
C GLU A 123 -5.39 11.29 19.04
N ARG A 124 -4.68 12.17 18.30
CA ARG A 124 -3.48 12.85 18.80
C ARG A 124 -3.81 13.81 19.95
N VAL A 125 -4.92 14.55 19.86
CA VAL A 125 -5.39 15.44 20.93
C VAL A 125 -5.71 14.61 22.17
N LEU A 126 -6.47 13.52 22.03
CA LEU A 126 -6.80 12.62 23.14
C LEU A 126 -5.55 12.01 23.78
N TRP A 127 -4.57 11.60 22.98
CA TRP A 127 -3.31 11.07 23.50
C TRP A 127 -2.54 12.13 24.31
N ARG A 128 -2.53 13.38 23.83
CA ARG A 128 -1.88 14.50 24.53
C ARG A 128 -2.59 14.83 25.85
N ILE A 129 -3.93 14.84 25.86
CA ILE A 129 -4.74 15.02 27.09
C ILE A 129 -4.47 13.89 28.08
N LYS A 130 -4.53 12.63 27.65
CA LYS A 130 -4.24 11.47 28.52
C LYS A 130 -2.83 11.49 29.09
N ARG A 131 -1.87 12.05 28.35
CA ARG A 131 -0.48 12.22 28.83
C ARG A 131 -0.36 13.34 29.87
N LEU A 132 -1.15 14.41 29.74
CA LEU A 132 -1.18 15.52 30.69
C LEU A 132 -1.92 15.15 31.98
N LEU A 133 -3.00 14.37 31.91
CA LEU A 133 -3.78 13.89 33.06
C LEU A 133 -3.11 12.74 33.84
N LYS A 134 -1.98 12.21 33.36
CA LYS A 134 -1.16 11.19 34.04
C LYS A 134 0.03 11.79 34.83
N LYS A 135 0.07 13.11 34.97
CA LYS A 135 0.90 13.82 35.95
C LYS A 135 0.05 14.16 37.16
#